data_AF-A0A7C7C280-F1
#
_entry.id   AF-A0A7C7C280-F1
#
_cell.length_a   1.000
_cell.length_b   1.000
_cell.length_c   1.000
_cell.angle_alpha   90.00
_cell.angle_beta   90.00
_cell.angle_gamma   90.00
#
_symmetry.space_group_name_H-M   'P 1'
#
loop_
_entity.id
_entity.type
_entity.pdbx_description
1 polymer ?
#
loop_
_entity_poly.entity_id
_entity_poly.type
_entity_poly.pdbx_seq_one_letter_code
_entity_poly.pdbx_strand_id
1 'polypeptide(L)'
;MTILKIITVLISIESGGRINAINVKENAVGVLQIRPIMVKEVNRICKLNGEDCVFENSERLSRGFSIRMAIVFLTYQRERYVKKYGREPSDLEIACSWQSGGIFNKASESYKSKLINKGVR
;
A
#
# COMPACT_ATOMS: atom_id res chain seq x y z
N MET A 1 14.13 3.44 3.68
CA MET A 1 13.56 4.43 2.73
C MET A 1 12.45 5.18 3.43
N THR A 2 12.06 6.37 2.96
CA THR A 2 10.83 7.00 3.48
C THR A 2 9.61 6.32 2.88
N ILE A 3 8.46 6.36 3.58
CA ILE A 3 7.18 5.82 3.06
C ILE A 3 6.86 6.36 1.66
N LEU A 4 7.10 7.65 1.40
CA LEU A 4 6.88 8.26 0.09
C LEU A 4 7.77 7.66 -1.01
N LYS A 5 9.02 7.31 -0.69
CA LYS A 5 9.92 6.61 -1.64
C LYS A 5 9.42 5.20 -1.93
N ILE A 6 8.93 4.48 -0.92
CA ILE A 6 8.29 3.16 -1.10
C ILE A 6 7.07 3.29 -2.02
N ILE A 7 6.18 4.26 -1.75
CA ILE A 7 4.97 4.49 -2.57
C ILE A 7 5.33 4.80 -4.03
N THR A 8 6.37 5.58 -4.27
CA THR A 8 6.85 5.85 -5.65
C THR A 8 7.24 4.56 -6.38
N VAL A 9 7.92 3.64 -5.69
CA VAL A 9 8.25 2.32 -6.26
C VAL A 9 7.00 1.48 -6.48
N LEU A 10 6.06 1.46 -5.52
CA LEU A 10 4.79 0.75 -5.65
C LEU A 10 4.00 1.24 -6.89
N ILE A 11 3.89 2.55 -7.09
CA ILE A 11 3.25 3.13 -8.29
C ILE A 11 3.90 2.62 -9.59
N SER A 12 5.24 2.54 -9.62
CA SER A 12 5.96 2.02 -10.79
C SER A 12 5.66 0.54 -11.04
N ILE A 13 5.45 -0.27 -10.00
CA ILE A 13 5.20 -1.71 -10.12
C ILE A 13 3.73 -1.98 -10.49
N GLU A 14 2.80 -1.28 -9.85
CA GLU A 14 1.36 -1.56 -9.94
C GLU A 14 0.75 -1.09 -11.26
N SER A 15 1.14 0.08 -11.73
CA SER A 15 0.54 0.68 -12.94
C SER A 15 1.55 1.22 -13.94
N GLY A 16 2.82 1.33 -13.55
CA GLY A 16 3.80 2.14 -14.27
C GLY A 16 3.48 3.64 -14.23
N GLY A 17 2.69 4.09 -13.25
CA GLY A 17 2.24 5.48 -13.13
C GLY A 17 0.96 5.84 -13.89
N ARG A 18 0.29 4.87 -14.52
CA ARG A 18 -0.94 5.10 -15.29
C ARG A 18 -2.16 5.31 -14.38
N ILE A 19 -2.77 6.49 -14.48
CA ILE A 19 -3.92 6.90 -13.65
C ILE A 19 -5.19 6.11 -14.01
N ASN A 20 -5.35 5.73 -15.27
CA ASN A 20 -6.50 4.98 -15.78
C ASN A 20 -6.25 3.46 -15.82
N ALA A 21 -5.27 2.95 -15.09
CA ALA A 21 -5.01 1.51 -15.04
C ALA A 21 -6.19 0.77 -14.38
N ILE A 22 -6.71 -0.26 -15.05
CA ILE A 22 -7.85 -1.05 -14.58
C ILE A 22 -7.48 -2.53 -14.69
N ASN A 23 -7.63 -3.25 -13.59
CA ASN A 23 -7.62 -4.70 -13.55
C ASN A 23 -9.04 -5.18 -13.17
N VAL A 24 -9.78 -5.58 -14.21
CA VAL A 24 -11.20 -6.00 -14.10
C VAL A 24 -11.35 -7.20 -13.17
N LYS A 25 -10.42 -8.17 -13.25
CA LYS A 25 -10.49 -9.43 -12.47
C LYS A 25 -10.46 -9.17 -10.97
N GLU A 26 -9.68 -8.20 -10.52
CA GLU A 26 -9.51 -7.91 -9.09
C GLU A 26 -10.32 -6.70 -8.62
N ASN A 27 -11.03 -6.03 -9.54
CA ASN A 27 -11.64 -4.72 -9.34
C ASN A 27 -10.63 -3.70 -8.78
N ALA A 28 -9.40 -3.75 -9.29
CA ALA A 28 -8.32 -2.88 -8.88
C ALA A 28 -8.16 -1.73 -9.90
N VAL A 29 -8.02 -0.50 -9.41
CA VAL A 29 -7.95 0.68 -10.27
C VAL A 29 -6.89 1.67 -9.82
N GLY A 30 -6.48 2.54 -10.74
CA GLY A 30 -5.62 3.68 -10.46
C GLY A 30 -4.14 3.32 -10.35
N VAL A 31 -3.37 4.32 -9.94
CA VAL A 31 -1.90 4.27 -9.94
C VAL A 31 -1.30 3.19 -9.03
N LEU A 32 -2.06 2.75 -8.02
CA LEU A 32 -1.65 1.77 -7.02
C LEU A 32 -2.48 0.50 -7.04
N GLN A 33 -3.35 0.32 -8.05
CA GLN A 33 -4.23 -0.85 -8.19
C GLN A 33 -5.02 -1.13 -6.89
N ILE A 34 -5.70 -0.11 -6.37
CA ILE A 34 -6.44 -0.19 -5.10
C ILE A 34 -7.74 -0.97 -5.33
N ARG A 35 -8.01 -1.97 -4.50
CA ARG A 35 -9.25 -2.76 -4.48
C ARG A 35 -10.25 -2.19 -3.48
N PRO A 36 -11.58 -2.40 -3.62
CA PRO A 36 -12.57 -1.89 -2.66
C PRO A 36 -12.34 -2.37 -1.22
N ILE A 37 -11.82 -3.58 -1.03
CA ILE A 37 -11.48 -4.10 0.30
C ILE A 37 -10.35 -3.32 0.97
N MET A 38 -9.41 -2.79 0.19
CA MET A 38 -8.33 -1.95 0.72
C MET A 38 -8.85 -0.59 1.17
N VAL A 39 -9.85 -0.02 0.48
CA VAL A 39 -10.53 1.22 0.92
C VAL A 39 -11.21 1.00 2.27
N LYS A 40 -11.94 -0.12 2.42
CA LYS A 40 -12.55 -0.50 3.70
C LYS A 40 -11.51 -0.63 4.81
N GLU A 41 -10.35 -1.23 4.51
CA GLU A 41 -9.27 -1.39 5.47
C GLU A 41 -8.65 -0.05 5.87
N VAL A 42 -8.39 0.85 4.92
CA VAL A 42 -7.88 2.20 5.22
C VAL A 42 -8.88 2.97 6.08
N ASN A 43 -10.18 2.91 5.76
CA ASN A 43 -11.22 3.55 6.59
C ASN A 43 -11.29 2.95 8.00
N ARG A 44 -11.09 1.62 8.12
CA ARG A 44 -11.00 0.94 9.42
C ARG A 44 -9.79 1.46 10.22
N ILE A 45 -8.64 1.64 9.56
CA ILE A 45 -7.43 2.20 10.18
C ILE A 45 -7.65 3.65 10.63
N CYS A 46 -8.20 4.52 9.77
CA CYS A 46 -8.56 5.90 10.13
C CYS A 46 -9.39 5.92 11.42
N LYS A 47 -10.45 5.10 11.47
CA LYS A 47 -11.32 5.00 12.66
C LYS A 47 -10.56 4.53 13.91
N LEU A 48 -9.65 3.56 13.78
CA LEU A 48 -8.84 3.09 14.92
C LEU A 48 -7.87 4.15 15.45
N ASN A 49 -7.33 4.98 14.57
CA ASN A 49 -6.41 6.05 14.93
C ASN A 49 -7.13 7.33 15.39
N GLY A 50 -8.46 7.35 15.33
CA GLY A 50 -9.26 8.57 15.62
C GLY A 50 -9.10 9.64 14.55
N GLU A 51 -8.66 9.28 13.34
CA GLU A 51 -8.53 10.18 12.20
C GLU A 51 -9.87 10.35 11.49
N ASP A 52 -10.23 11.60 11.19
CA ASP A 52 -11.43 11.93 10.41
C ASP A 52 -11.13 11.81 8.90
N CYS A 53 -10.85 10.58 8.47
CA CYS A 53 -10.74 10.23 7.05
C CYS A 53 -11.71 9.12 6.67
N VAL A 54 -12.59 9.43 5.72
CA VAL A 54 -13.51 8.48 5.08
C VAL A 54 -13.28 8.55 3.58
N PHE A 55 -12.62 7.53 3.04
CA PHE A 55 -12.36 7.42 1.60
C PHE A 55 -13.50 6.71 0.88
N GLU A 56 -13.75 7.15 -0.34
CA GLU A 56 -14.72 6.55 -1.26
C GLU A 56 -14.04 5.68 -2.33
N ASN A 57 -14.80 4.75 -2.92
CA ASN A 57 -14.29 3.89 -3.99
C ASN A 57 -13.91 4.67 -5.26
N SER A 58 -14.54 5.81 -5.52
CA SER A 58 -14.28 6.72 -6.65
C SER A 58 -12.87 7.34 -6.57
N GLU A 59 -12.41 7.62 -5.35
CA GLU A 59 -11.12 8.29 -5.09
C GLU A 59 -9.91 7.43 -5.42
N ARG A 60 -10.08 6.12 -5.61
CA ARG A 60 -9.02 5.20 -6.06
C ARG A 60 -8.43 5.57 -7.42
N LEU A 61 -9.17 6.31 -8.25
CA LEU A 61 -8.68 6.82 -9.54
C LEU A 61 -7.86 8.11 -9.41
N SER A 62 -7.96 8.81 -8.26
CA SER A 62 -7.15 9.99 -8.01
C SER A 62 -5.77 9.59 -7.48
N ARG A 63 -4.72 10.09 -8.12
CA ARG A 63 -3.33 9.86 -7.68
C ARG A 63 -3.11 10.37 -6.25
N GLY A 64 -3.65 11.55 -5.91
CA GLY A 64 -3.48 12.16 -4.59
C GLY A 64 -4.11 11.31 -3.48
N PHE A 65 -5.38 10.92 -3.66
CA PHE A 65 -6.08 10.07 -2.70
C PHE A 65 -5.45 8.67 -2.62
N SER A 66 -5.00 8.10 -3.73
CA SER A 66 -4.29 6.81 -3.73
C SER A 66 -3.02 6.87 -2.87
N ILE A 67 -2.23 7.94 -3.00
CA ILE A 67 -1.03 8.14 -2.18
C ILE A 67 -1.41 8.30 -0.71
N ARG A 68 -2.46 9.08 -0.39
CA ARG A 68 -2.92 9.25 0.99
C ARG A 68 -3.37 7.94 1.63
N MET A 69 -4.15 7.12 0.91
CA MET A 69 -4.56 5.79 1.35
C MET A 69 -3.35 4.88 1.62
N ALA A 70 -2.34 4.92 0.74
CA ALA A 70 -1.12 4.14 0.93
C ALA A 70 -0.28 4.62 2.13
N ILE A 71 -0.22 5.92 2.40
CA ILE A 71 0.45 6.46 3.59
C ILE A 71 -0.22 5.92 4.87
N VAL A 72 -1.55 6.00 4.95
CA VAL A 72 -2.31 5.49 6.11
C VAL A 72 -2.03 4.00 6.32
N PHE A 73 -2.17 3.21 5.26
CA PHE A 73 -1.95 1.76 5.35
C PHE A 73 -0.51 1.41 5.74
N LEU A 74 0.49 1.92 5.03
CA LEU A 74 1.89 1.52 5.25
C LEU A 74 2.44 2.00 6.60
N THR A 75 2.02 3.19 7.06
CA THR A 75 2.36 3.69 8.40
C THR A 75 1.79 2.77 9.48
N TYR A 76 0.51 2.44 9.38
CA TYR A 76 -0.13 1.50 10.30
C TYR A 76 0.55 0.13 10.30
N GLN A 77 0.93 -0.37 9.13
CA GLN A 77 1.66 -1.63 9.03
C GLN A 77 3.02 -1.59 9.71
N ARG A 78 3.77 -0.50 9.54
CA ARG A 78 5.06 -0.28 10.23
C ARG A 78 4.88 -0.25 11.75
N GLU A 79 3.93 0.51 12.25
CA GLU A 79 3.64 0.63 13.70
C GLU A 79 3.26 -0.71 14.32
N ARG A 80 2.42 -1.50 13.64
CA ARG A 80 2.06 -2.86 14.09
C ARG A 80 3.28 -3.77 14.21
N TYR A 81 4.22 -3.64 13.28
CA TYR A 81 5.45 -4.43 13.30
C TYR A 81 6.34 -4.03 14.47
N VAL A 82 6.60 -2.74 14.63
CA VAL A 82 7.40 -2.19 15.74
C VAL A 82 6.79 -2.60 17.08
N LYS A 83 5.48 -2.48 17.25
CA LYS A 83 4.78 -2.89 18.47
C LYS A 83 4.96 -4.38 18.79
N LYS A 84 5.03 -5.23 17.77
CA LYS A 84 5.16 -6.69 17.95
C LYS A 84 6.60 -7.12 18.22
N TYR A 85 7.57 -6.54 17.51
CA TYR A 85 8.95 -7.03 17.50
C TYR A 85 9.95 -6.11 18.20
N GLY A 86 9.57 -4.89 18.58
CA GLY A 86 10.47 -3.93 19.21
C GLY A 86 11.56 -3.37 18.29
N ARG A 87 11.42 -3.55 16.97
CA ARG A 87 12.35 -3.04 15.95
C ARG A 87 11.63 -2.59 14.69
N GLU A 88 12.34 -1.81 13.88
CA GLU A 88 11.86 -1.41 12.56
C GLU A 88 11.80 -2.61 11.59
N PRO A 89 10.75 -2.69 10.74
CA PRO A 89 10.75 -3.57 9.58
C PRO A 89 11.69 -3.05 8.49
N SER A 90 12.14 -3.93 7.59
CA SER A 90 12.85 -3.50 6.38
C SER A 90 11.92 -2.80 5.39
N ASP A 91 12.49 -2.07 4.42
CA ASP A 91 11.67 -1.43 3.39
C ASP A 91 10.94 -2.48 2.55
N LEU A 92 11.58 -3.64 2.36
CA LEU A 92 10.97 -4.77 1.66
C LEU A 92 9.77 -5.35 2.42
N GLU A 93 9.84 -5.49 3.75
CA GLU A 93 8.72 -5.95 4.58
C GLU A 93 7.53 -4.98 4.49
N ILE A 94 7.78 -3.67 4.61
CA ILE A 94 6.76 -2.63 4.46
C ILE A 94 6.15 -2.69 3.04
N ALA A 95 6.96 -2.71 1.99
CA ALA A 95 6.48 -2.69 0.61
C ALA A 95 5.70 -3.95 0.24
N CYS A 96 6.11 -5.12 0.74
CA CYS A 96 5.40 -6.38 0.53
C CYS A 96 3.99 -6.37 1.14
N SER A 97 3.81 -5.66 2.24
CA SER A 97 2.51 -5.56 2.91
C SER A 97 1.40 -5.01 2.02
N TRP A 98 1.76 -4.19 1.02
CA TRP A 98 0.80 -3.63 0.04
C TRP A 98 0.13 -4.73 -0.79
N GLN A 99 0.93 -5.68 -1.31
CA GLN A 99 0.44 -6.77 -2.15
C GLN A 99 -0.20 -7.90 -1.34
N SER A 100 0.32 -8.16 -0.14
CA SER A 100 -0.17 -9.24 0.73
C SER A 100 -1.34 -8.82 1.64
N GLY A 101 -1.69 -7.54 1.66
CA GLY A 101 -2.75 -6.99 2.52
C GLY A 101 -2.38 -6.92 4.00
N GLY A 102 -1.10 -7.07 4.35
CA GLY A 102 -0.62 -6.97 5.73
C GLY A 102 0.84 -7.39 5.90
N ILE A 103 1.55 -6.74 6.80
CA ILE A 103 3.01 -6.92 6.99
C ILE A 103 3.42 -8.30 7.51
N PHE A 104 2.47 -9.04 8.09
CA PHE A 104 2.70 -10.42 8.54
C PHE A 104 2.27 -11.46 7.49
N ASN A 105 1.66 -11.02 6.39
CA ASN A 105 1.21 -11.89 5.31
C ASN A 105 2.33 -12.08 4.29
N LYS A 106 2.42 -13.28 3.71
CA LYS A 106 3.45 -13.60 2.72
C LYS A 106 3.10 -12.99 1.37
N ALA A 107 3.93 -12.06 0.90
CA ALA A 107 3.94 -11.61 -0.49
C ALA A 107 4.52 -12.69 -1.41
N SER A 108 4.11 -12.67 -2.68
CA SER A 108 4.65 -13.59 -3.69
C SER A 108 6.13 -13.30 -3.99
N GLU A 109 6.90 -14.33 -4.32
CA GLU A 109 8.32 -14.17 -4.67
C GLU A 109 8.49 -13.30 -5.92
N SER A 110 7.60 -13.42 -6.91
CA SER A 110 7.60 -12.54 -8.10
C SER A 110 7.46 -11.06 -7.71
N TYR A 111 6.59 -10.74 -6.75
CA TYR A 111 6.41 -9.37 -6.28
C TYR A 111 7.64 -8.85 -5.54
N LYS A 112 8.24 -9.68 -4.67
CA LYS A 112 9.50 -9.35 -4.00
C LYS A 112 10.62 -9.07 -4.99
N SER A 113 10.79 -9.89 -6.02
CA SER A 113 11.80 -9.67 -7.06
C SER A 113 11.61 -8.33 -7.77
N LYS A 114 10.35 -7.92 -8.08
CA LYS A 114 10.07 -6.60 -8.66
C LYS A 114 10.53 -5.45 -7.76
N LEU A 115 10.29 -5.56 -6.45
CA LEU A 115 10.71 -4.57 -5.46
C LEU A 115 12.23 -4.48 -5.35
N ILE A 116 12.91 -5.62 -5.24
CA ILE A 116 14.37 -5.70 -5.16
C ILE A 116 15.02 -5.12 -6.42
N ASN A 117 14.49 -5.44 -7.60
CA ASN A 117 14.96 -4.88 -8.88
C ASN A 117 14.76 -3.36 -8.98
N LYS A 118 13.87 -2.79 -8.17
CA LYS A 118 13.65 -1.33 -8.03
C LYS A 118 14.45 -0.72 -6.87
N GLY A 119 15.33 -1.48 -6.23
CA GLY A 119 16.24 -1.01 -5.18
C GLY A 119 15.68 -1.03 -3.76
N VAL A 120 14.52 -1.66 -3.53
CA VAL A 120 13.94 -1.81 -2.18
C VAL A 120 14.65 -2.97 -1.46
N ARG A 121 15.13 -2.73 -0.21
CA ARG A 121 15.91 -3.69 0.58
C ARG A 121 15.32 -3.87 1.99
#